data_AF-A0A259R7B1-F1
#
_entry.id   AF-A0A259R7B1-F1
#
_cell.length_a   1.000
_cell.length_b   1.000
_cell.length_c   1.000
_cell.angle_alpha   90.00
_cell.angle_beta   90.00
_cell.angle_gamma   90.00
#
_symmetry.space_group_name_H-M   'P 1'
#
loop_
_entity.id
_entity.type
_entity.pdbx_description
1 polymer ?
#
loop_
_entity_poly.entity_id
_entity_poly.type
_entity_poly.pdbx_seq_one_letter_code
_entity_poly.pdbx_strand_id
1 'polypeptide(L)' 'MHRAHQFLSAPPLAVEPTTGETHLRHHISPNGFYRGRKVVKTKSDE' A
#
# COMPACT_ATOMS: atom_id res chain seq x y z
N MET A 1 4.12 -7.35 -35.29
CA MET A 1 4.88 -6.82 -34.14
C MET A 1 4.85 -7.84 -33.01
N HIS A 2 5.98 -8.44 -32.64
CA HIS A 2 6.00 -9.60 -31.73
C HIS A 2 5.89 -9.23 -30.23
N ARG A 3 6.36 -8.04 -29.82
CA ARG A 3 6.41 -7.63 -28.39
C ARG A 3 5.59 -6.38 -28.03
N ALA A 4 4.77 -5.88 -28.95
CA ALA A 4 4.03 -4.63 -28.73
C ALA A 4 3.05 -4.66 -27.53
N HIS A 5 2.68 -5.84 -27.05
CA HIS A 5 1.76 -6.02 -25.92
C HIS A 5 2.42 -6.60 -24.66
N GLN A 6 3.76 -6.73 -24.63
CA GLN A 6 4.50 -7.25 -23.47
C GLN A 6 4.87 -6.13 -22.49
N PHE A 7 3.89 -5.34 -22.04
CA PHE A 7 4.10 -4.29 -21.05
C PHE A 7 3.77 -4.77 -19.64
N LEU A 8 4.48 -4.24 -18.64
CA LEU A 8 4.11 -4.38 -17.24
C LEU A 8 3.20 -3.21 -16.84
N SER A 9 2.21 -3.48 -15.98
CA SER A 9 1.33 -2.45 -15.43
C SER A 9 1.75 -2.11 -14.00
N ALA A 10 1.78 -0.83 -13.67
CA ALA A 10 2.04 -0.38 -12.31
C ALA A 10 0.85 -0.72 -11.38
N PRO A 11 1.10 -1.15 -10.14
CA PRO A 11 0.03 -1.39 -9.18
C PRO A 11 -0.57 -0.07 -8.67
N PRO A 12 -1.84 -0.08 -8.24
CA PRO A 12 -2.49 1.11 -7.68
C PRO A 12 -1.96 1.39 -6.26
N LEU A 13 -1.33 2.56 -6.08
CA LEU A 13 -0.85 3.04 -4.79
C LEU A 13 -1.81 4.08 -4.19
N ALA A 14 -1.85 4.14 -2.87
CA ALA A 14 -2.60 5.11 -2.07
C ALA A 14 -1.75 5.59 -0.89
N VAL A 15 -2.08 6.75 -0.35
CA VAL A 15 -1.43 7.31 0.84
C VAL A 15 -2.34 7.07 2.05
N GLU A 16 -1.77 6.59 3.14
CA GLU A 16 -2.49 6.39 4.40
C GLU A 16 -2.76 7.75 5.05
N PRO A 17 -4.02 8.05 5.45
CA PRO A 17 -4.40 9.38 5.92
C PRO A 17 -3.79 9.82 7.26
N THR A 18 -3.39 8.90 8.13
CA THR A 18 -2.89 9.18 9.48
C THR A 18 -1.36 9.21 9.53
N THR A 19 -0.68 8.28 8.86
CA THR A 19 0.79 8.14 8.88
C THR A 19 1.47 8.74 7.65
N GLY A 20 0.72 9.02 6.58
CA GLY A 20 1.28 9.52 5.31
C GLY A 20 2.03 8.47 4.51
N GLU A 21 1.97 7.20 4.91
CA GLU A 21 2.70 6.11 4.25
C GLU A 21 2.04 5.66 2.95
N THR A 22 2.85 5.22 1.99
CA THR A 22 2.33 4.66 0.75
C THR A 22 2.02 3.18 0.92
N HIS A 23 0.81 2.77 0.54
CA HIS A 23 0.34 1.39 0.58
C HIS A 23 -0.42 1.03 -0.70
N LEU A 24 -0.60 -0.27 -0.96
CA LEU A 24 -1.46 -0.74 -2.04
C LEU A 24 -2.90 -0.35 -1.75
N ARG A 25 -3.64 0.12 -2.76
CA ARG A 25 -5.03 0.54 -2.56
C ARG A 25 -5.86 -0.61 -1.97
N HIS A 26 -6.57 -0.33 -0.88
CA HIS A 26 -7.34 -1.27 -0.07
C HIS A 26 -6.56 -2.28 0.77
N HIS A 27 -5.24 -2.15 0.88
CA HIS A 27 -4.41 -2.98 1.76
C HIS A 27 -4.03 -2.20 3.03
N ILE A 28 -3.51 -2.93 4.02
CA ILE A 28 -3.01 -2.35 5.27
C ILE A 28 -1.62 -1.74 5.01
N SER A 29 -1.35 -0.58 5.61
CA SER A 29 -0.04 0.09 5.60
C SER A 29 1.05 -0.79 6.25
N PRO A 30 2.34 -0.62 5.92
CA PRO A 30 3.43 -1.31 6.60
C PRO A 30 3.41 -1.17 8.13
N ASN A 31 3.01 0.00 8.64
CA ASN A 31 2.82 0.22 10.08
C ASN A 31 1.45 -0.25 10.59
N GLY A 32 0.75 -1.15 9.90
CA GLY A 32 -0.48 -1.76 10.42
C GLY A 32 -1.72 -0.86 10.43
N PHE A 33 -1.68 0.30 9.76
CA PHE A 33 -2.83 1.21 9.66
C PHE A 33 -3.69 0.93 8.41
N TYR A 34 -5.00 1.04 8.55
CA TYR A 34 -5.95 1.00 7.43
C TYR A 34 -7.13 1.93 7.71
N ARG A 35 -7.38 2.87 6.78
CA ARG A 35 -8.45 3.87 6.90
C ARG A 35 -8.37 4.63 8.25
N GLY A 36 -7.16 5.05 8.64
CA GLY A 36 -6.91 5.83 9.85
C GLY A 36 -7.01 5.05 11.17
N ARG A 37 -7.14 3.72 11.14
CA ARG A 37 -7.20 2.88 12.33
C ARG A 37 -6.05 1.89 12.34
N LYS A 38 -5.46 1.66 13.51
CA LYS A 38 -4.47 0.61 13.73
C LYS A 38 -5.17 -0.75 13.77
N VAL A 39 -4.85 -1.63 12.82
CA VAL A 39 -5.49 -2.95 12.67
C VAL A 39 -4.55 -4.07 13.07
N VAL A 40 -3.24 -3.88 12.93
CA VAL A 40 -2.22 -4.89 13.26
C VAL A 40 -1.20 -4.26 14.19
N LYS A 41 -0.91 -4.91 15.32
CA LYS A 41 0.23 -4.54 16.17
C LYS A 41 1.51 -4.90 15.44
N THR A 42 2.31 -3.92 15.11
CA THR A 42 3.56 -4.07 14.36
C THR A 42 4.75 -3.80 15.28
N LYS A 43 5.96 -4.18 14.85
CA LYS A 43 7.19 -3.90 15.59
C LYS A 43 7.46 -2.42 15.86
N SER A 44 6.76 -1.53 15.14
CA SER A 44 6.79 -0.08 15.36
C SER A 44 6.10 0.37 16.66
N ASP A 45 5.34 -0.51 17.32
CA ASP A 45 4.54 -0.20 18.52
C ASP A 45 5.17 -0.73 19.81
N GLU A 46 6.40 -1.23 19.73
CA GLU A 46 7.23 -1.70 20.84
C GLU A 46 8.38 -0.72 21.06
#